data_AF-A0A7C7L4A5-F1
#
_entry.id   AF-A0A7C7L4A5-F1
#
_cell.length_a   1.000
_cell.length_b   1.000
_cell.length_c   1.000
_cell.angle_alpha   90.00
_cell.angle_beta   90.00
_cell.angle_gamma   90.00
#
_symmetry.space_group_name_H-M   'P 1'
#
loop_
_entity.id
_entity.type
_entity.pdbx_description
1 polymer ?
#
loop_
_entity_poly.entity_id
_entity_poly.type
_entity_poly.pdbx_seq_one_letter_code
_entity_poly.pdbx_strand_id
1 'polypeptide(L)'
;MYGEDSGPGFGVYGACSAGWAGFFDGHVKVTGSVFKAGGSFKIDHPLDPENKYLYHSFVESPDMKNIYDGIAMLDESGEAWVKLPDRFEALNRDFRYQLTCIGGFAPVYIAEEISGNRFKIAGGKPGMKVSWQVTGIRYDPYAEAHRIPVEENKPPEERGTYLTSHRVRQARDIEAGLSKESSLI
;
A
#
# COMPACT_ATOMS: atom_id res chain seq x y z
N MET A 1 25.11 -6.62 21.89
CA MET A 1 24.93 -8.05 21.57
C MET A 1 24.31 -8.10 20.18
N TYR A 2 24.89 -8.87 19.27
CA TYR A 2 24.35 -9.10 17.92
C TYR A 2 24.05 -10.59 17.81
N GLY A 3 22.91 -10.93 17.20
CA GLY A 3 22.55 -12.29 16.82
C GLY A 3 22.47 -12.36 15.31
N GLU A 4 23.15 -13.33 14.71
CA GLU A 4 23.15 -13.60 13.28
C GLU A 4 22.93 -15.10 13.09
N ASP A 5 22.10 -15.46 12.11
CA ASP A 5 21.96 -16.82 11.60
C ASP A 5 22.36 -16.81 10.13
N SER A 6 23.22 -17.74 9.74
CA SER A 6 23.69 -17.90 8.36
C SER A 6 23.03 -19.08 7.64
N GLY A 7 22.11 -19.77 8.31
CA GLY A 7 21.36 -20.89 7.73
C GLY A 7 20.14 -20.45 6.92
N PRO A 8 19.48 -21.38 6.21
CA PRO A 8 18.23 -21.13 5.49
C PRO A 8 17.00 -20.99 6.43
N GLY A 9 17.24 -20.81 7.73
CA GLY A 9 16.22 -20.79 8.78
C GLY A 9 15.80 -19.39 9.22
N PHE A 10 15.20 -19.32 10.40
CA PHE A 10 14.83 -18.04 11.02
C PHE A 10 15.88 -17.65 12.06
N GLY A 11 16.50 -16.48 11.90
CA GLY A 11 17.36 -15.91 12.95
C GLY A 11 16.60 -15.66 14.26
N VAL A 12 15.30 -15.36 14.17
CA VAL A 12 14.36 -15.31 15.30
C VAL A 12 12.99 -15.82 14.86
N TYR A 13 12.44 -16.82 15.55
CA TYR A 13 11.08 -17.33 15.35
C TYR A 13 10.23 -17.11 16.61
N GLY A 14 9.26 -16.18 16.53
CA GLY A 14 8.29 -15.93 17.60
C GLY A 14 6.91 -16.47 17.21
N ALA A 15 6.29 -17.25 18.10
CA ALA A 15 4.93 -17.75 17.91
C ALA A 15 4.14 -17.69 19.22
N CYS A 16 2.93 -17.16 19.16
CA CYS A 16 1.99 -17.15 20.27
C CYS A 16 0.57 -17.36 19.74
N SER A 17 -0.18 -18.30 20.32
CA SER A 17 -1.54 -18.63 19.88
C SER A 17 -2.62 -17.75 20.51
N ALA A 18 -2.30 -17.07 21.61
CA ALA A 18 -3.26 -16.31 22.41
C ALA A 18 -2.86 -14.83 22.63
N GLY A 19 -1.69 -14.41 22.16
CA GLY A 19 -1.12 -13.10 22.41
C GLY A 19 -0.10 -12.68 21.36
N TRP A 20 0.81 -11.78 21.72
CA TRP A 20 1.81 -11.24 20.81
C TRP A 20 2.97 -12.20 20.61
N ALA A 21 3.27 -12.55 19.36
CA ALA A 21 4.46 -13.31 18.99
C ALA A 21 5.76 -12.51 19.15
N GLY A 22 5.66 -11.17 19.19
CA GLY A 22 6.76 -10.24 19.49
C GLY A 22 6.18 -8.89 19.91
N PHE A 23 6.84 -8.23 20.88
CA PHE A 23 6.52 -6.87 21.34
C PHE A 23 7.81 -6.05 21.34
N PHE A 24 7.82 -4.95 20.58
CA PHE A 24 8.99 -4.10 20.41
C PHE A 24 8.64 -2.70 20.92
N ASP A 25 9.40 -2.20 21.90
CA ASP A 25 9.30 -0.83 22.39
C ASP A 25 10.51 -0.02 21.89
N GLY A 26 10.24 1.00 21.09
CA GLY A 26 11.24 1.81 20.38
C GLY A 26 11.27 1.61 18.86
N HIS A 27 12.28 2.20 18.21
CA HIS A 27 12.42 2.17 16.76
C HIS A 27 12.91 0.81 16.25
N VAL A 28 12.23 0.26 15.23
CA VAL A 28 12.63 -0.95 14.52
C VAL A 28 13.18 -0.59 13.14
N LYS A 29 14.41 -0.99 12.85
CA LYS A 29 15.01 -0.87 11.51
C LYS A 29 15.01 -2.24 10.84
N VAL A 30 14.28 -2.36 9.73
CA VAL A 30 14.29 -3.55 8.85
C VAL A 30 14.98 -3.16 7.54
N THR A 31 16.06 -3.85 7.19
CA THR A 31 16.80 -3.58 5.95
C THR A 31 16.29 -4.38 4.75
N GLY A 32 15.50 -5.43 5.00
CA GLY A 32 14.85 -6.25 3.97
C GLY A 32 13.36 -5.96 3.84
N SER A 33 12.64 -6.89 3.21
CA SER A 33 11.20 -6.83 3.02
C SER A 33 10.43 -7.25 4.27
N VAL A 34 9.25 -6.65 4.46
CA VAL A 34 8.29 -7.07 5.49
C VAL A 34 7.11 -7.74 4.80
N PHE A 35 6.91 -9.02 5.06
CA PHE A 35 5.75 -9.78 4.58
C PHE A 35 4.75 -9.95 5.72
N LYS A 36 3.50 -9.51 5.50
CA LYS A 36 2.44 -9.56 6.51
C LYS A 36 1.07 -9.78 5.86
N ALA A 37 0.12 -10.30 6.64
CA ALA A 37 -1.27 -10.39 6.20
C ALA A 37 -2.01 -9.04 6.30
N GLY A 38 -1.59 -8.15 7.21
CA GLY A 38 -2.14 -6.80 7.41
C GLY A 38 -1.13 -5.89 8.10
N GLY A 39 -1.34 -4.57 8.02
CA GLY A 39 -0.48 -3.58 8.67
C GLY A 39 -1.24 -2.29 8.89
N SER A 40 -1.11 -1.74 10.10
CA SER A 40 -1.82 -0.54 10.53
C SER A 40 -1.00 0.24 11.55
N PHE A 41 -1.31 1.52 11.71
CA PHE A 41 -0.98 2.23 12.94
C PHE A 41 -2.18 2.24 13.88
N LYS A 42 -1.89 2.39 15.17
CA LYS A 42 -2.84 2.65 16.24
C LYS A 42 -2.33 3.84 17.04
N ILE A 43 -3.16 4.87 17.18
CA ILE A 43 -2.90 6.03 18.03
C ILE A 43 -4.15 6.36 18.83
N ASP A 44 -4.01 7.20 19.85
CA ASP A 44 -5.16 7.79 20.53
C ASP A 44 -5.97 8.63 19.54
N HIS A 45 -7.29 8.59 19.65
CA HIS A 45 -8.15 9.28 18.71
C HIS A 45 -7.96 10.81 18.83
N PRO A 46 -7.68 11.54 17.74
CA PRO A 46 -7.27 12.94 17.82
C PRO A 46 -8.34 13.88 18.39
N LEU A 47 -9.62 13.49 18.36
CA LEU A 47 -10.74 14.24 18.94
C LEU A 47 -11.25 13.69 20.28
N ASP A 48 -10.75 12.52 20.72
CA ASP A 48 -11.21 11.86 21.95
C ASP A 48 -10.15 10.87 22.49
N PRO A 49 -8.95 11.38 22.86
CA PRO A 49 -7.78 10.54 23.10
C PRO A 49 -7.90 9.69 24.37
N GLU A 50 -8.63 10.15 25.39
CA GLU A 50 -8.78 9.42 26.65
C GLU A 50 -9.71 8.20 26.53
N ASN A 51 -10.59 8.15 25.52
CA ASN A 51 -11.64 7.14 25.43
C ASN A 51 -11.61 6.29 24.15
N LYS A 52 -10.86 6.71 23.11
CA LYS A 52 -10.89 6.05 21.79
C LYS A 52 -9.52 5.90 21.17
N TYR A 53 -9.39 4.85 20.35
CA TYR A 53 -8.27 4.66 19.44
C TYR A 53 -8.68 4.94 18.00
N LEU A 54 -7.74 5.44 17.21
CA LEU A 54 -7.82 5.51 15.76
C LEU A 54 -6.88 4.46 15.16
N TYR A 55 -7.42 3.66 14.24
CA TYR A 55 -6.65 2.71 13.43
C TYR A 55 -6.71 3.11 11.95
N HIS A 56 -5.61 2.94 11.22
CA HIS A 56 -5.58 3.12 9.77
C HIS A 56 -4.69 2.06 9.13
N SER A 57 -5.15 1.48 8.01
CA SER A 57 -4.38 0.51 7.22
C SER A 57 -3.31 1.19 6.36
N PHE A 58 -2.27 0.45 6.01
CA PHE A 58 -1.36 0.87 4.94
C PHE A 58 -2.05 0.81 3.58
N VAL A 59 -1.56 1.62 2.64
CA VAL A 59 -1.88 1.53 1.21
C VAL A 59 -0.88 0.55 0.58
N GLU A 60 -1.39 -0.49 -0.08
CA GLU A 60 -0.56 -1.50 -0.74
C GLU A 60 -0.85 -1.53 -2.24
N SER A 61 0.20 -1.71 -3.04
CA SER A 61 0.11 -1.80 -4.49
C SER A 61 0.99 -2.96 -5.00
N PRO A 62 0.51 -3.73 -6.00
CA PRO A 62 1.34 -4.76 -6.63
C PRO A 62 2.57 -4.20 -7.36
N ASP A 63 2.59 -2.90 -7.68
CA ASP A 63 3.58 -2.31 -8.59
C ASP A 63 4.61 -1.40 -7.88
N MET A 64 4.67 -1.39 -6.55
CA MET A 64 5.51 -0.44 -5.78
C MET A 64 5.25 1.03 -6.18
N LYS A 65 3.98 1.45 -6.14
CA LYS A 65 3.56 2.80 -6.54
C LYS A 65 4.01 3.85 -5.54
N ASN A 66 4.49 4.97 -6.06
CA ASN A 66 4.54 6.23 -5.32
C ASN A 66 3.34 7.11 -5.72
N ILE A 67 2.74 7.75 -4.73
CA ILE A 67 1.58 8.65 -4.89
C ILE A 67 2.03 10.06 -4.50
N TYR A 68 1.73 11.03 -5.36
CA TYR A 68 1.96 12.45 -5.12
C TYR A 68 0.70 13.23 -5.47
N ASP A 69 0.33 14.21 -4.66
CA ASP A 69 -0.87 14.99 -4.86
C ASP A 69 -0.68 16.45 -4.44
N GLY A 70 -1.63 17.28 -4.84
CA GLY A 70 -1.68 18.69 -4.46
C GLY A 70 -2.83 19.43 -5.13
N ILE A 71 -2.83 20.75 -4.93
CA ILE A 71 -3.78 21.67 -5.56
C ILE A 71 -3.00 22.61 -6.48
N ALA A 72 -3.42 22.73 -7.73
CA ALA A 72 -2.94 23.74 -8.66
C ALA A 72 -3.98 24.86 -8.79
N MET A 73 -3.53 26.11 -8.91
CA MET A 73 -4.38 27.24 -9.27
C MET A 73 -4.09 27.62 -10.71
N LEU A 74 -5.13 27.70 -11.53
CA LEU A 74 -5.00 28.04 -12.94
C LEU A 74 -4.74 29.54 -13.11
N ASP A 75 -3.82 29.88 -14.02
CA ASP A 75 -3.44 31.24 -14.37
C ASP A 75 -4.49 31.92 -15.27
N GLU A 76 -4.16 33.12 -15.77
CA GLU A 76 -5.04 33.91 -16.66
C GLU A 76 -5.40 33.22 -17.97
N SER A 77 -4.64 32.20 -18.39
CA SER A 77 -4.93 31.39 -19.57
C SER A 77 -5.73 30.13 -19.24
N GLY A 78 -6.06 29.89 -17.96
CA GLY A 78 -6.72 28.66 -17.53
C GLY A 78 -5.79 27.46 -17.50
N GLU A 79 -4.48 27.70 -17.33
CA GLU A 79 -3.43 26.67 -17.30
C GLU A 79 -2.69 26.67 -15.97
N ALA A 80 -2.04 25.57 -15.61
CA ALA A 80 -1.09 25.53 -14.51
C ALA A 80 0.03 24.54 -14.77
N TRP A 81 1.26 25.01 -14.59
CA TRP A 81 2.42 24.13 -14.46
C TRP A 81 2.50 23.57 -13.03
N VAL A 82 2.52 22.25 -12.91
CA VAL A 82 2.78 21.56 -11.65
C VAL A 82 4.23 21.09 -11.66
N LYS A 83 5.06 21.65 -10.77
CA LYS A 83 6.44 21.20 -10.56
C LYS A 83 6.46 20.08 -9.52
N LEU A 84 7.04 18.95 -9.89
CA LEU A 84 7.24 17.80 -9.01
C LEU A 84 8.60 17.92 -8.30
N PRO A 85 8.79 17.21 -7.16
CA PRO A 85 10.10 17.14 -6.52
C PRO A 85 11.17 16.61 -7.49
N ASP A 86 12.40 17.13 -7.45
CA ASP A 86 13.45 16.82 -8.43
C ASP A 86 13.76 15.32 -8.60
N ARG A 87 13.49 14.53 -7.57
CA ARG A 87 13.67 13.06 -7.57
C ARG A 87 12.51 12.28 -8.19
N PHE A 88 11.38 12.91 -8.49
CA PHE A 88 10.16 12.20 -8.87
C PHE A 88 10.36 11.40 -10.15
N GLU A 89 10.75 12.05 -11.24
CA GLU A 89 10.89 11.40 -12.55
C GLU A 89 12.09 10.45 -12.57
N ALA A 90 13.14 10.75 -11.81
CA ALA A 90 14.30 9.86 -11.65
C ALA A 90 14.00 8.57 -10.86
N LEU A 91 12.91 8.56 -10.08
CA LEU A 91 12.51 7.44 -9.23
C LEU A 91 11.31 6.68 -9.81
N ASN A 92 10.51 7.32 -10.66
CA ASN A 92 9.23 6.80 -11.13
C ASN A 92 9.10 6.77 -12.65
N ARG A 93 8.44 5.73 -13.16
CA ARG A 93 7.98 5.62 -14.56
C ARG A 93 6.48 5.29 -14.60
N ASP A 94 5.93 5.13 -15.80
CA ASP A 94 4.53 4.69 -16.03
C ASP A 94 3.49 5.54 -15.29
N PHE A 95 3.48 6.84 -15.59
CA PHE A 95 2.67 7.82 -14.87
C PHE A 95 1.17 7.69 -15.13
N ARG A 96 0.36 7.92 -14.09
CA ARG A 96 -1.11 8.06 -14.22
C ARG A 96 -1.58 9.31 -13.48
N TYR A 97 -2.58 9.97 -14.04
CA TYR A 97 -3.09 11.26 -13.57
C TYR A 97 -4.56 11.16 -13.16
N GLN A 98 -4.93 11.84 -12.09
CA GLN A 98 -6.32 12.07 -11.69
C GLN A 98 -6.48 13.57 -11.40
N LEU A 99 -7.46 14.21 -12.04
CA LEU A 99 -7.76 15.63 -11.85
C LEU A 99 -9.19 15.80 -11.35
N THR A 100 -9.42 16.75 -10.45
CA THR A 100 -10.75 17.12 -9.96
C THR A 100 -10.86 18.62 -9.80
N CYS A 101 -11.85 19.23 -10.46
CA CYS A 101 -12.12 20.66 -10.33
C CYS A 101 -12.69 20.98 -8.94
N ILE A 102 -12.25 22.08 -8.34
CA ILE A 102 -12.79 22.57 -7.06
C ILE A 102 -13.53 23.90 -7.30
N GLY A 103 -14.78 23.98 -6.82
CA GLY A 103 -15.60 25.19 -6.85
C GLY A 103 -16.40 25.41 -8.14
N GLY A 104 -16.25 24.56 -9.15
CA GLY A 104 -17.06 24.61 -10.37
C GLY A 104 -16.65 23.55 -11.38
N PHE A 105 -17.50 23.33 -12.38
CA PHE A 105 -17.18 22.44 -13.50
C PHE A 105 -16.24 23.13 -14.50
N ALA A 106 -15.27 22.37 -15.01
CA ALA A 106 -14.48 22.70 -16.18
C ALA A 106 -13.97 21.43 -16.88
N PRO A 107 -13.73 21.47 -18.19
CA PRO A 107 -13.15 20.36 -18.94
C PRO A 107 -11.62 20.31 -18.73
N VAL A 108 -11.16 20.06 -17.51
CA VAL A 108 -9.72 20.01 -17.19
C VAL A 108 -9.06 18.76 -17.75
N TYR A 109 -7.82 18.90 -18.23
CA TYR A 109 -7.01 17.81 -18.78
C TYR A 109 -5.52 18.06 -18.58
N ILE A 110 -4.71 17.02 -18.81
CA ILE A 110 -3.25 17.12 -18.86
C ILE A 110 -2.87 17.62 -20.25
N ALA A 111 -2.40 18.87 -20.33
CA ALA A 111 -1.97 19.49 -21.58
C ALA A 111 -0.57 19.04 -22.01
N GLU A 112 0.31 18.80 -21.04
CA GLU A 112 1.65 18.26 -21.25
C GLU A 112 1.91 17.20 -20.19
N GLU A 113 2.24 15.98 -20.63
CA GLU A 113 2.65 14.89 -19.73
C GLU A 113 3.95 15.23 -19.00
N ILE A 114 4.24 14.46 -17.95
CA ILE A 114 5.44 14.64 -17.15
C ILE A 114 6.69 14.53 -18.01
N SER A 115 7.45 15.63 -18.04
CA SER A 115 8.80 15.69 -18.58
C SER A 115 9.56 16.82 -17.91
N GLY A 116 10.81 16.56 -17.51
CA GLY A 116 11.61 17.55 -16.79
C GLY A 116 11.03 17.91 -15.42
N ASN A 117 10.52 16.91 -14.71
CA ASN A 117 9.90 16.99 -13.38
C ASN A 117 8.72 17.97 -13.29
N ARG A 118 7.93 18.10 -14.35
CA ARG A 118 6.71 18.89 -14.34
C ARG A 118 5.72 18.41 -15.37
N PHE A 119 4.45 18.74 -15.18
CA PHE A 119 3.39 18.54 -16.15
C PHE A 119 2.48 19.75 -16.17
N LYS A 120 1.69 19.90 -17.23
CA LYS A 120 0.77 21.03 -17.38
C LYS A 120 -0.68 20.57 -17.31
N ILE A 121 -1.49 21.26 -16.52
CA ILE A 121 -2.95 21.15 -16.49
C ILE A 121 -3.52 22.31 -17.31
N ALA A 122 -4.57 22.07 -18.10
CA ALA A 122 -5.30 23.12 -18.81
C ALA A 122 -6.82 22.84 -18.85
N GLY A 123 -7.58 23.74 -19.49
CA GLY A 123 -9.00 23.56 -19.78
C GLY A 123 -9.95 24.15 -18.73
N GLY A 124 -9.42 24.84 -17.71
CA GLY A 124 -10.24 25.52 -16.71
C GLY A 124 -10.34 27.03 -16.93
N LYS A 125 -10.98 27.70 -15.97
CA LYS A 125 -11.09 29.17 -15.95
C LYS A 125 -9.97 29.78 -15.09
N PRO A 126 -9.58 31.04 -15.35
CA PRO A 126 -8.63 31.73 -14.50
C PRO A 126 -8.99 31.72 -13.01
N GLY A 127 -7.99 31.46 -12.17
CA GLY A 127 -8.14 31.37 -10.71
C GLY A 127 -8.83 30.11 -10.20
N MET A 128 -9.27 29.19 -11.07
CA MET A 128 -9.86 27.91 -10.66
C MET A 128 -8.81 27.03 -9.96
N LYS A 129 -9.24 26.30 -8.93
CA LYS A 129 -8.43 25.30 -8.25
C LYS A 129 -8.69 23.91 -8.85
N VAL A 130 -7.62 23.16 -9.08
CA VAL A 130 -7.68 21.77 -9.54
C VAL A 130 -6.89 20.91 -8.56
N SER A 131 -7.58 19.94 -7.93
CA SER A 131 -6.90 18.88 -7.20
C SER A 131 -6.29 17.92 -8.20
N TRP A 132 -5.02 17.58 -8.01
CA TRP A 132 -4.31 16.62 -8.85
C TRP A 132 -3.71 15.51 -7.99
N GLN A 133 -3.69 14.31 -8.55
CA GLN A 133 -2.90 13.18 -8.06
C GLN A 133 -2.15 12.59 -9.24
N VAL A 134 -0.89 12.25 -9.01
CA VAL A 134 -0.05 11.49 -9.92
C VAL A 134 0.45 10.26 -9.21
N THR A 135 0.37 9.13 -9.88
CA THR A 135 1.03 7.89 -9.46
C THR A 135 2.13 7.54 -10.44
N GLY A 136 3.18 6.90 -9.93
CA GLY A 136 4.26 6.34 -10.76
C GLY A 136 4.78 5.04 -10.15
N ILE A 137 5.34 4.19 -11.00
CA ILE A 137 5.96 2.93 -10.63
C ILE A 137 7.43 3.19 -10.31
N ARG A 138 7.85 2.82 -9.10
CA ARG A 138 9.23 2.97 -8.65
C ARG A 138 10.19 2.08 -9.48
N TYR A 139 11.33 2.62 -9.93
CA TYR A 139 12.28 1.91 -10.81
C TYR A 139 13.78 2.09 -10.50
N ASP A 140 14.17 2.60 -9.33
CA ASP A 140 15.59 2.67 -8.97
C ASP A 140 16.24 1.27 -8.84
N PRO A 141 17.59 1.17 -8.81
CA PRO A 141 18.29 -0.12 -8.83
C PRO A 141 17.84 -1.12 -7.75
N TYR A 142 17.46 -0.63 -6.57
CA TYR A 142 16.95 -1.52 -5.52
C TYR A 142 15.59 -2.10 -5.89
N ALA A 143 14.67 -1.27 -6.41
CA ALA A 143 13.33 -1.70 -6.79
C ALA A 143 13.34 -2.66 -7.99
N GLU A 144 14.27 -2.48 -8.94
CA GLU A 144 14.46 -3.41 -10.06
C GLU A 144 15.06 -4.75 -9.60
N ALA A 145 16.06 -4.72 -8.72
CA ALA A 145 16.69 -5.93 -8.21
C ALA A 145 15.81 -6.73 -7.23
N HIS A 146 14.85 -6.08 -6.55
CA HIS A 146 14.03 -6.69 -5.49
C HIS A 146 12.54 -6.49 -5.74
N ARG A 147 12.11 -6.62 -6.99
CA ARG A 147 10.69 -6.52 -7.36
C ARG A 147 9.88 -7.59 -6.63
N ILE A 148 8.77 -7.19 -6.02
CA ILE A 148 7.86 -8.14 -5.36
C ILE A 148 7.06 -8.88 -6.45
N PRO A 149 7.07 -10.22 -6.49
CA PRO A 149 6.21 -10.98 -7.40
C PRO A 149 4.75 -10.71 -7.04
N VAL A 150 3.94 -10.36 -8.04
CA VAL A 150 2.51 -10.06 -7.84
C VAL A 150 1.76 -11.34 -7.45
N GLU A 151 2.13 -12.46 -8.05
CA GLU A 151 1.55 -13.78 -7.79
C GLU A 151 2.66 -14.85 -7.87
N GLU A 152 2.59 -15.84 -6.99
CA GLU A 152 3.47 -17.00 -6.99
C GLU A 152 2.68 -18.22 -6.51
N ASN A 153 2.97 -19.39 -7.10
CA ASN A 153 2.41 -20.63 -6.60
C ASN A 153 3.04 -20.98 -5.26
N LYS A 154 2.22 -21.37 -4.29
CA LYS A 154 2.73 -21.94 -3.03
C LYS A 154 3.65 -23.14 -3.30
N PRO A 155 4.71 -23.32 -2.48
CA PRO A 155 5.48 -24.57 -2.44
C PRO A 155 4.54 -25.78 -2.29
N PRO A 156 4.82 -26.93 -2.94
CA PRO A 156 3.95 -28.10 -2.90
C PRO A 156 3.46 -28.48 -1.49
N GLU A 157 4.34 -28.40 -0.50
CA GLU A 157 4.10 -28.69 0.91
C GLU A 157 3.15 -27.70 1.61
N GLU A 158 2.99 -26.49 1.08
CA GLU A 158 2.09 -25.47 1.62
C GLU A 158 0.75 -25.38 0.89
N ARG A 159 0.58 -26.12 -0.21
CA ARG A 159 -0.69 -26.12 -0.97
C ARG A 159 -1.78 -26.74 -0.11
N GLY A 160 -2.95 -26.09 -0.08
CA GLY A 160 -4.08 -26.50 0.76
C GLY A 160 -4.01 -26.00 2.22
N THR A 161 -2.91 -25.37 2.64
CA THR A 161 -2.82 -24.75 3.98
C THR A 161 -3.11 -23.24 3.91
N TYR A 162 -3.49 -22.65 5.05
CA TYR A 162 -3.70 -21.21 5.20
C TYR A 162 -2.56 -20.60 6.02
N LEU A 163 -2.07 -19.43 5.60
CA LEU A 163 -1.05 -18.68 6.35
C LEU A 163 -1.58 -18.11 7.67
N THR A 164 -2.89 -17.83 7.77
CA THR A 164 -3.51 -17.29 8.98
C THR A 164 -4.45 -18.30 9.64
N SER A 165 -4.31 -18.46 10.96
CA SER A 165 -5.03 -19.45 11.77
C SER A 165 -6.56 -19.23 11.83
N HIS A 166 -7.04 -18.03 11.51
CA HIS A 166 -8.47 -17.70 11.53
C HIS A 166 -9.31 -18.60 10.60
N ARG A 167 -8.75 -19.14 9.50
CA ARG A 167 -9.49 -20.06 8.61
C ARG A 167 -9.31 -21.54 8.94
N VAL A 168 -8.42 -21.89 9.88
CA VAL A 168 -8.24 -23.28 10.35
C VAL A 168 -9.51 -23.82 11.01
N ARG A 169 -10.39 -22.95 11.54
CA ARG A 169 -11.69 -23.38 12.09
C ARG A 169 -12.74 -23.67 11.00
N GLN A 170 -12.79 -22.89 9.93
CA GLN A 170 -13.87 -23.03 8.94
C GLN A 170 -13.71 -24.25 8.02
N ALA A 171 -12.47 -24.70 7.78
CA ALA A 171 -12.23 -25.94 7.02
C ALA A 171 -12.55 -27.21 7.84
N ARG A 172 -12.38 -27.17 9.17
CA ARG A 172 -12.73 -28.30 10.04
C ARG A 172 -14.25 -28.49 10.22
N ASP A 173 -15.02 -27.43 10.08
CA ASP A 173 -16.48 -27.49 10.24
C ASP A 173 -17.21 -28.00 8.98
N ILE A 174 -16.59 -27.88 7.79
CA ILE A 174 -17.18 -28.41 6.54
C ILE A 174 -16.98 -29.93 6.42
N GLU A 175 -15.86 -30.48 6.91
CA GLU A 175 -15.67 -31.94 6.98
C GLU A 175 -16.54 -32.61 8.07
N ALA A 176 -16.85 -31.91 9.17
CA ALA A 176 -17.72 -32.42 10.23
C ALA A 176 -19.23 -32.41 9.85
N GLY A 177 -19.63 -31.64 8.84
CA GLY A 177 -21.02 -31.50 8.39
C GLY A 177 -21.49 -32.55 7.38
N LEU A 178 -20.57 -33.30 6.74
CA LEU A 178 -20.89 -34.29 5.70
C LEU A 178 -20.96 -35.74 6.21
N SER A 179 -20.76 -35.98 7.52
CA SER A 179 -20.77 -37.35 8.10
C SER A 179 -22.00 -37.69 8.94
N LYS A 180 -23.08 -36.90 8.90
CA LYS A 180 -24.32 -37.20 9.64
C LYS A 180 -25.56 -37.07 8.79
N GLU A 181 -25.66 -37.86 7.73
CA GLU A 181 -26.96 -38.24 7.16
C GLU A 181 -26.84 -39.50 6.32
N SER A 182 -26.55 -40.63 6.97
CA SER A 182 -26.94 -41.94 6.46
C SER A 182 -26.80 -42.96 7.58
N SER A 183 -27.91 -43.23 8.27
CA SER A 183 -28.28 -44.49 8.97
C SER A 183 -29.31 -44.19 10.06
N LEU A 184 -30.60 -44.40 9.77
CA LEU A 184 -31.47 -45.30 10.55
C LEU A 184 -32.94 -45.20 10.10
N ILE A 185 -33.40 -46.36 9.58
CA ILE A 185 -34.76 -46.88 9.39
C ILE A 185 -35.53 -46.37 8.18
#